data_AF-A0A9D8LGP0-F1
#
_entry.id   AF-A0A9D8LGP0-F1
#
_cell.length_a   1.000
_cell.length_b   1.000
_cell.length_c   1.000
_cell.angle_alpha   90.00
_cell.angle_beta   90.00
_cell.angle_gamma   90.00
#
_symmetry.space_group_name_H-M   'P 1'
#
loop_
_entity.id
_entity.type
_entity.pdbx_description
1 polymer ?
#
loop_
_entity_poly.entity_id
_entity_poly.type
_entity_poly.pdbx_seq_one_letter_code
_entity_poly.pdbx_strand_id
1 'polypeptide(L)'
;MIEFRKARWTTRLKRSALAADSWLDDSLYAAGRRAGEAYERIRSWTDRLTVSGPKRLATELVSEGLNVGIAGSIVMLLLAIPAFREGREDALKNQVFAVTFLDRYGSEIGHRGARHDDSLKLEELP
;
A
#
# COMPACT_ATOMS: atom_id res chain seq x y z
N MET A 1 79.72 12.59 -4.59
CA MET A 1 79.01 11.38 -4.13
C MET A 1 77.73 11.85 -3.46
N ILE A 2 76.57 11.69 -4.11
CA ILE A 2 75.28 12.19 -3.58
C ILE A 2 74.72 11.13 -2.63
N GLU A 3 74.78 11.38 -1.33
CA GLU A 3 74.14 10.52 -0.33
C GLU A 3 72.62 10.74 -0.36
N PHE A 4 71.88 9.75 -0.85
CA PHE A 4 70.44 9.68 -0.65
C PHE A 4 70.15 9.26 0.79
N ARG A 5 70.00 10.25 1.68
CA ARG A 5 69.56 9.99 3.05
C ARG A 5 68.19 9.30 3.01
N LYS A 6 68.13 8.02 3.43
CA LYS A 6 66.89 7.23 3.49
C LYS A 6 65.81 8.04 4.23
N ALA A 7 64.67 8.25 3.57
CA ALA A 7 63.56 8.99 4.16
C ALA A 7 63.13 8.28 5.47
N ARG A 8 63.15 9.03 6.58
CA ARG A 8 62.73 8.55 7.89
C ARG A 8 61.30 8.03 7.80
N TRP A 9 60.99 6.90 8.44
CA TRP A 9 59.66 6.27 8.37
C TRP A 9 58.51 7.24 8.71
N THR A 10 58.74 8.20 9.61
CA THR A 10 57.81 9.28 9.94
C THR A 10 57.46 10.18 8.75
N THR A 11 58.39 10.41 7.82
CA THR A 11 58.15 11.21 6.62
C THR A 11 57.31 10.46 5.60
N ARG A 12 57.45 9.14 5.52
CA ARG A 12 56.61 8.29 4.66
C ARG A 12 55.17 8.25 5.15
N LEU A 13 54.97 8.10 6.46
CA LEU A 13 53.66 8.16 7.12
C LEU A 13 52.97 9.52 6.94
N LYS A 14 53.71 10.62 7.11
CA LYS A 14 53.16 11.96 6.86
C LYS A 14 52.69 12.12 5.41
N ARG A 15 53.47 11.63 4.44
CA ARG A 15 53.10 11.68 3.02
C ARG A 15 51.89 10.81 2.70
N SER A 16 51.77 9.62 3.30
CA SER A 16 50.59 8.76 3.09
C SER A 16 49.33 9.35 3.72
N ALA A 17 49.43 9.95 4.92
CA ALA A 17 48.32 10.64 5.55
C ALA A 17 47.84 11.83 4.69
N LEU A 18 48.79 12.63 4.18
CA LEU A 18 48.48 13.75 3.29
C LEU A 18 47.84 13.28 1.98
N ALA A 19 48.30 12.17 1.41
CA ALA A 19 47.73 11.61 0.19
C ALA A 19 46.32 11.03 0.40
N ALA A 20 46.04 10.46 1.58
CA ALA A 20 44.71 9.97 1.92
C ALA A 20 43.72 11.14 2.12
N ASP A 21 44.15 12.19 2.81
CA ASP A 21 43.38 13.43 3.01
C ASP A 21 43.05 14.10 1.67
N SER A 22 44.07 14.29 0.81
CA SER A 22 43.86 14.89 -0.51
C SER A 22 42.95 14.04 -1.40
N TRP A 23 43.08 12.70 -1.34
CA TRP A 23 42.20 11.80 -2.09
C TRP A 23 40.75 11.89 -1.60
N LEU A 24 40.55 11.98 -0.29
CA LEU A 24 39.21 12.15 0.29
C LEU A 24 38.60 13.47 -0.15
N ASP A 25 39.32 14.57 -0.02
CA ASP A 25 38.84 15.90 -0.42
C ASP A 25 38.51 15.96 -1.91
N ASP A 26 39.37 15.44 -2.78
CA ASP A 26 39.12 15.38 -4.22
C ASP A 26 37.90 14.50 -4.54
N SER A 27 37.75 13.37 -3.84
CA SER A 27 36.62 12.46 -4.04
C SER A 27 35.30 13.09 -3.61
N LEU A 28 35.26 13.80 -2.48
CA LEU A 28 34.09 14.48 -1.97
C LEU A 28 33.70 15.65 -2.87
N TYR A 29 34.68 16.44 -3.30
CA TYR A 29 34.44 17.54 -4.22
C TYR A 29 33.91 17.05 -5.58
N ALA A 30 34.51 15.98 -6.14
CA ALA A 30 34.05 15.38 -7.39
C ALA A 30 32.66 14.75 -7.25
N ALA A 31 32.38 14.09 -6.13
CA ALA A 31 31.06 13.52 -5.84
C ALA A 31 30.00 14.63 -5.73
N GLY A 32 30.30 15.71 -5.01
CA GLY A 32 29.42 16.87 -4.89
C GLY A 32 29.11 17.51 -6.25
N ARG A 33 30.13 17.72 -7.09
CA ARG A 33 29.91 18.24 -8.45
C ARG A 33 29.05 17.31 -9.30
N ARG A 34 29.33 16.00 -9.30
CA ARG A 34 28.51 15.03 -10.04
C ARG A 34 27.07 14.97 -9.54
N ALA A 35 26.86 15.06 -8.22
CA ALA A 35 25.53 15.11 -7.64
C ALA A 35 24.78 16.38 -8.08
N GLY A 36 25.45 17.54 -8.10
CA GLY A 36 24.89 18.78 -8.63
C GLY A 36 24.52 18.68 -10.12
N GLU A 37 25.42 18.15 -10.95
CA GLU A 37 25.16 17.91 -12.38
C GLU A 37 24.00 16.94 -12.61
N ALA A 38 23.90 15.88 -11.80
CA ALA A 38 22.79 14.94 -11.84
C ALA A 38 21.47 15.61 -11.42
N TYR A 39 21.50 16.42 -10.36
CA TYR A 39 20.33 17.17 -9.90
C TYR A 39 19.82 18.14 -10.97
N GLU A 40 20.70 18.93 -11.59
CA GLU A 40 20.31 19.85 -12.67
C GLU A 40 19.74 19.08 -13.88
N ARG A 41 20.31 17.92 -14.21
CA ARG A 41 19.77 17.05 -15.27
C ARG A 41 18.36 16.57 -14.93
N ILE A 42 18.15 16.08 -13.71
CA ILE A 42 16.82 15.65 -13.24
C ILE A 42 15.84 16.82 -13.29
N ARG A 43 16.23 17.98 -12.76
CA ARG A 43 15.42 19.20 -12.78
C ARG A 43 15.02 19.59 -14.19
N SER A 44 15.97 19.65 -15.12
CA SER A 44 15.71 20.00 -16.52
C SER A 44 14.76 19.03 -17.23
N TRP A 45 14.80 17.75 -16.84
CA TRP A 45 13.90 16.73 -17.35
C TRP A 45 12.49 16.90 -16.75
N THR A 46 12.40 17.11 -15.44
CA THR A 46 11.14 17.36 -14.72
C THR A 46 10.44 18.63 -15.18
N ASP A 47 11.19 19.67 -15.56
CA ASP A 47 10.63 20.92 -16.09
C ASP A 47 9.74 20.66 -17.32
N ARG A 48 10.10 19.68 -18.16
CA ARG A 48 9.31 19.28 -19.33
C ARG A 48 8.00 18.56 -18.97
N LEU A 49 7.92 18.00 -17.77
CA LEU A 49 6.72 17.35 -17.24
C LEU A 49 5.77 18.34 -16.56
N THR A 50 6.21 19.59 -16.38
CA THR A 50 5.38 20.61 -15.76
C THR A 50 4.29 21.04 -16.73
N VAL A 51 3.05 20.63 -16.44
CA VAL A 51 1.89 21.06 -17.20
C VAL A 51 1.58 22.52 -16.83
N SER A 52 1.56 23.40 -17.83
CA SER A 52 1.27 24.82 -17.67
C SER A 52 0.00 25.23 -18.43
N GLY A 53 -0.52 26.42 -18.10
CA GLY A 53 -1.73 26.97 -18.71
C GLY A 53 -3.01 26.24 -18.30
N PRO A 54 -4.09 26.30 -19.10
CA PRO A 54 -5.41 25.79 -18.71
C PRO A 54 -5.45 24.27 -18.53
N LYS A 55 -4.55 23.52 -19.17
CA LYS A 55 -4.42 22.07 -18.98
C LYS A 55 -4.01 21.71 -17.55
N ARG A 56 -3.27 22.60 -16.87
CA ARG A 56 -2.85 22.41 -15.48
C ARG A 56 -4.06 22.23 -14.56
N LEU A 57 -5.12 23.00 -14.75
CA LEU A 57 -6.33 22.91 -13.93
C LEU A 57 -6.96 21.52 -14.02
N ALA A 58 -7.06 20.96 -15.22
CA ALA A 58 -7.58 19.61 -15.40
C ALA A 58 -6.67 18.56 -14.72
N THR A 59 -5.35 18.67 -14.88
CA THR A 59 -4.40 17.76 -14.23
C THR A 59 -4.43 17.86 -12.71
N GLU A 60 -4.55 19.07 -12.16
CA GLU A 60 -4.64 19.34 -10.72
C GLU A 60 -5.94 18.78 -10.14
N LEU A 61 -7.07 19.03 -10.80
CA LEU A 61 -8.36 18.45 -10.43
C LEU A 61 -8.37 16.92 -10.49
N VAL A 62 -7.76 16.32 -11.52
CA VAL A 62 -7.65 14.85 -11.62
C VAL A 62 -6.75 14.31 -10.52
N SER A 63 -5.59 14.94 -10.27
CA SER A 63 -4.65 14.48 -9.25
C SER A 63 -5.27 14.55 -7.85
N GLU A 64 -5.89 15.67 -7.51
CA GLU A 64 -6.52 15.86 -6.21
C GLU A 64 -7.81 15.03 -6.09
N GLY A 65 -8.60 14.94 -7.16
CA GLY A 65 -9.75 14.05 -7.25
C GLY A 65 -9.39 12.58 -7.08
N LEU A 66 -8.25 12.13 -7.61
CA LEU A 66 -7.74 10.78 -7.38
C LEU A 66 -7.33 10.56 -5.92
N ASN A 67 -6.63 11.52 -5.30
CA ASN A 67 -6.27 11.41 -3.88
C ASN A 67 -7.51 11.32 -2.98
N VAL A 68 -8.46 12.24 -3.15
CA VAL A 68 -9.71 12.25 -2.39
C VAL A 68 -10.56 11.03 -2.73
N GLY A 69 -10.61 10.63 -4.00
CA GLY A 69 -11.32 9.44 -4.47
C GLY A 69 -10.78 8.15 -3.88
N ILE A 70 -9.46 7.99 -3.81
CA ILE A 70 -8.81 6.85 -3.15
C ILE A 70 -9.16 6.84 -1.66
N ALA A 71 -8.98 7.97 -0.97
CA ALA A 71 -9.33 8.07 0.45
C ALA A 71 -10.82 7.74 0.69
N GLY A 72 -11.72 8.31 -0.11
CA GLY A 72 -13.15 8.04 -0.07
C GLY A 72 -13.50 6.59 -0.37
N SER A 73 -12.83 5.96 -1.33
CA SER A 73 -13.05 4.54 -1.66
C SER A 73 -12.60 3.61 -0.54
N ILE A 74 -11.50 3.93 0.16
CA ILE A 74 -11.06 3.20 1.35
C ILE A 74 -12.11 3.34 2.45
N VAL A 75 -12.60 4.55 2.72
CA VAL A 75 -13.64 4.78 3.72
C VAL A 75 -14.93 4.03 3.36
N MET A 76 -15.38 4.10 2.10
CA MET A 76 -16.53 3.36 1.61
C MET A 76 -16.35 1.85 1.81
N LEU A 77 -15.19 1.31 1.46
CA LEU A 77 -14.88 -0.10 1.64
C LEU A 77 -14.93 -0.49 3.13
N LEU A 78 -14.32 0.31 4.01
CA LEU A 78 -14.35 0.07 5.45
C LEU A 78 -15.79 0.00 6.00
N LEU A 79 -16.66 0.90 5.54
CA LEU A 79 -18.07 0.90 5.90
C LEU A 79 -18.85 -0.27 5.28
N ALA A 80 -18.40 -0.81 4.14
CA ALA A 80 -19.03 -1.94 3.47
C ALA A 80 -18.65 -3.31 4.08
N ILE A 81 -17.51 -3.42 4.76
CA ILE A 81 -17.03 -4.68 5.37
C ILE A 81 -18.10 -5.40 6.23
N PRO A 82 -18.87 -4.73 7.11
CA PRO A 82 -19.92 -5.39 7.90
C PRO A 82 -20.97 -6.10 7.03
N ALA A 83 -21.42 -5.47 5.94
CA ALA A 83 -22.41 -6.06 5.04
C ALA A 83 -21.89 -7.33 4.35
N PHE A 84 -20.60 -7.37 4.00
CA PHE A 84 -19.98 -8.58 3.45
C PHE A 84 -19.85 -9.72 4.47
N ARG A 85 -19.85 -9.41 5.77
CA ARG A 85 -19.82 -10.44 6.83
C ARG A 85 -21.18 -11.09 7.03
N GLU A 86 -22.27 -10.36 6.83
CA GLU A 86 -23.63 -10.88 6.96
C GLU A 86 -23.92 -11.99 5.92
N GLY A 87 -23.38 -11.84 4.70
CA GLY A 87 -23.53 -12.84 3.64
C GLY A 87 -22.62 -14.07 3.76
N ARG A 88 -21.83 -14.20 4.84
CA ARG A 88 -20.96 -15.36 5.02
C ARG A 88 -21.78 -16.58 5.45
N GLU A 89 -21.28 -17.75 5.05
CA GLU A 89 -21.90 -19.08 5.16
C GLU A 89 -22.58 -19.42 6.49
N ASP A 90 -22.25 -18.77 7.60
CA ASP A 90 -22.90 -19.00 8.90
C ASP A 90 -24.39 -18.61 8.87
N ALA A 91 -24.77 -17.57 8.11
CA ALA A 91 -26.17 -17.19 7.91
C ALA A 91 -26.98 -18.26 7.15
N LEU A 92 -26.34 -18.98 6.22
CA LEU A 92 -26.94 -20.10 5.47
C LEU A 92 -26.87 -21.42 6.25
N LYS A 93 -25.80 -21.67 7.01
CA LYS A 93 -25.61 -22.88 7.83
C LYS A 93 -26.54 -22.92 9.04
N ASN A 94 -26.95 -21.76 9.55
CA ASN A 94 -27.95 -21.66 10.62
C ASN A 94 -29.39 -21.88 10.14
N GLN A 95 -29.63 -22.02 8.83
CA GLN A 95 -30.89 -22.57 8.34
C GLN A 95 -30.85 -24.09 8.55
N VAL A 96 -31.10 -24.51 9.79
CA VAL A 96 -31.33 -25.92 10.09
C VAL A 96 -32.60 -26.32 9.34
N PHE A 97 -32.45 -27.01 8.22
CA PHE A 97 -33.59 -27.45 7.44
C PHE A 97 -34.36 -28.54 8.22
N ALA A 98 -35.68 -28.39 8.30
CA ALA A 98 -36.55 -29.46 8.75
C ALA A 98 -36.91 -30.34 7.55
N VAL A 99 -36.59 -31.63 7.64
CA VAL A 99 -37.07 -32.62 6.67
C VAL A 99 -38.39 -33.17 7.17
N THR A 100 -39.46 -32.95 6.40
CA THR A 100 -40.78 -33.52 6.62
C THR A 100 -40.87 -34.91 6.00
N PHE A 101 -41.28 -35.90 6.80
CA PHE A 101 -41.62 -37.23 6.29
C PHE A 101 -43.12 -37.33 6.05
N LEU A 102 -43.50 -37.80 4.86
CA LEU A 102 -44.88 -38.01 4.44
C LEU A 102 -45.15 -39.51 4.23
N ASP A 103 -46.36 -39.97 4.56
CA ASP A 103 -46.86 -41.30 4.16
C ASP A 103 -47.23 -41.32 2.67
N ARG A 104 -47.51 -42.52 2.11
CA ARG A 104 -47.95 -42.76 0.72
C ARG A 104 -49.17 -41.95 0.28
N TYR A 105 -49.96 -41.42 1.22
CA TYR A 105 -51.14 -40.58 0.96
C TYR A 105 -50.84 -39.07 1.10
N GLY A 106 -49.59 -38.68 1.35
CA GLY A 106 -49.19 -37.29 1.51
C GLY A 106 -49.44 -36.70 2.90
N SER A 107 -49.79 -37.51 3.91
CA SER A 107 -49.97 -37.06 5.30
C SER A 107 -48.64 -37.03 6.04
N GLU A 108 -48.38 -35.97 6.83
CA GLU A 108 -47.17 -35.88 7.67
C GLU A 108 -47.14 -36.97 8.74
N ILE A 109 -46.04 -37.73 8.80
CA ILE A 109 -45.80 -38.78 9.82
C ILE A 109 -44.73 -38.39 10.85
N GLY A 110 -43.95 -37.35 10.57
CA GLY A 110 -42.94 -36.85 11.48
C GLY A 110 -41.90 -35.99 10.76
N HIS A 111 -40.96 -35.45 11.53
CA HIS A 111 -39.97 -34.48 11.04
C HIS A 111 -38.63 -34.69 11.71
N ARG A 112 -37.55 -34.29 11.03
CA ARG A 112 -36.20 -34.24 11.61
C ARG A 112 -35.52 -32.91 11.26
N GLY A 113 -35.09 -32.17 12.29
CA GLY A 113 -34.49 -30.85 12.17
C GLY A 113 -35.19 -29.81 13.06
N ALA A 114 -34.71 -28.56 13.06
CA ALA A 114 -35.36 -27.46 13.77
C ALA A 114 -36.36 -26.77 12.82
N ARG A 115 -37.61 -26.59 13.28
CA ARG A 115 -38.64 -25.86 12.53
C ARG A 115 -38.43 -24.35 12.73
N HIS A 116 -38.40 -23.60 11.63
CA HIS A 116 -38.46 -22.13 11.63
C HIS A 116 -39.86 -21.60 11.23
N ASP A 117 -40.88 -22.46 11.29
CA ASP A 117 -42.25 -22.19 10.81
C ASP A 117 -43.21 -21.71 11.91
N ASP A 118 -42.73 -21.44 13.13
CA ASP A 118 -43.55 -20.82 14.20
C ASP A 118 -43.72 -19.30 13.99
N SER A 119 -43.82 -18.85 12.72
CA SER A 119 -44.27 -17.49 12.45
C SER A 119 -45.78 -17.45 12.68
N LEU A 120 -46.19 -16.99 13.86
CA LEU A 120 -47.58 -16.61 14.12
C LEU A 120 -48.05 -15.69 12.99
N LYS A 121 -49.27 -15.91 12.50
CA LYS A 121 -49.88 -14.95 11.56
C LYS A 121 -50.01 -13.61 12.28
N LEU A 122 -49.97 -12.50 11.53
CA LEU A 122 -50.03 -11.16 12.11
C LEU A 122 -51.30 -10.95 12.97
N GLU A 123 -52.34 -11.72 12.69
CA GLU A 123 -53.63 -11.78 13.38
C GLU A 123 -53.57 -12.48 14.76
N GLU A 124 -52.53 -13.27 15.03
CA GLU A 124 -52.36 -14.11 16.22
C GLU A 124 -51.32 -13.54 17.20
N LEU A 125 -50.71 -12.39 16.87
CA LEU A 125 -49.82 -11.64 17.77
C LEU A 125 -50.65 -10.78 18.74
N PRO A 126 -50.28 -10.72 20.04
CA PRO A 126 -51.03 -9.98 21.07
C PRO A 126 -51.06 -8.47 20.86
#